data_AF-A0A2Z4GPH4-F1
#
_entry.id   AF-A0A2Z4GPH4-F1
#
_cell.length_a   1.000
_cell.length_b   1.000
_cell.length_c   1.000
_cell.angle_alpha   90.00
_cell.angle_beta   90.00
_cell.angle_gamma   90.00
#
_symmetry.space_group_name_H-M   'P 1'
#
loop_
_entity.id
_entity.type
_entity.pdbx_description
1 polymer ?
#
loop_
_entity_poly.entity_id
_entity_poly.type
_entity_poly.pdbx_seq_one_letter_code
_entity_poly.pdbx_strand_id
1 'polypeptide(L)'
;MLFIFSCFLLFFLIVLLIHYYHSYNWNNTIDSIDKVWISPFECGFLNYSSPYSSFTYGFISFLIIFVLFDLEVSLFINFCYSINVYSNFFYYYLFLFVLCLGYCLEVLMGIINWMH
;
A
#
# COMPACT_ATOMS: atom_id res chain seq x y z
N MET A 1 38.52 -5.80 7.61
CA MET A 1 38.84 -5.81 6.16
C MET A 1 38.09 -6.92 5.41
N LEU A 2 38.07 -8.17 5.89
CA LEU A 2 37.32 -9.27 5.25
C LEU A 2 35.80 -9.01 5.12
N PHE A 3 35.16 -8.44 6.14
CA PHE A 3 33.73 -8.11 6.10
C PHE A 3 33.37 -7.06 5.02
N ILE A 4 34.23 -6.04 4.88
CA ILE A 4 34.06 -5.00 3.86
C ILE A 4 34.22 -5.63 2.47
N PHE A 5 35.21 -6.51 2.30
CA PHE A 5 35.42 -7.24 1.06
C PHE A 5 34.22 -8.15 0.70
N SER A 6 33.63 -8.86 1.66
CA SER A 6 32.44 -9.68 1.40
C SER A 6 31.22 -8.86 0.98
N CYS A 7 31.02 -7.66 1.56
CA CYS A 7 29.93 -6.77 1.16
C CYS A 7 30.10 -6.26 -0.28
N PHE A 8 31.32 -5.90 -0.68
CA PHE A 8 31.61 -5.48 -2.06
C PHE A 8 31.38 -6.61 -3.07
N LEU A 9 31.76 -7.85 -2.73
CA LEU A 9 31.55 -9.01 -3.57
C LEU A 9 30.06 -9.30 -3.81
N LEU A 10 29.25 -9.20 -2.75
CA LEU A 10 27.79 -9.37 -2.84
C LEU A 10 27.15 -8.30 -3.71
N PHE A 11 27.54 -7.03 -3.54
CA PHE A 11 27.01 -5.93 -4.35
C PHE A 11 27.33 -6.13 -5.84
N PHE A 12 28.56 -6.53 -6.17
CA PHE A 12 28.97 -6.78 -7.55
C PHE A 12 28.17 -7.92 -8.19
N LEU A 13 27.92 -9.00 -7.44
CA LEU A 13 27.14 -10.15 -7.91
C LEU A 13 25.69 -9.76 -8.24
N ILE A 14 25.07 -8.93 -7.40
CA ILE A 14 23.72 -8.41 -7.63
C ILE A 14 23.67 -7.55 -8.90
N VAL A 15 24.64 -6.66 -9.10
CA VAL A 15 24.70 -5.81 -10.31
C VAL A 15 24.86 -6.65 -11.58
N LEU A 16 25.67 -7.71 -11.55
CA LEU A 16 25.83 -8.61 -12.69
C LEU A 16 24.53 -9.36 -13.04
N LEU A 17 23.77 -9.80 -12.03
CA LEU A 17 22.48 -10.47 -12.24
C LEU A 17 21.46 -9.52 -12.88
N ILE A 18 21.40 -8.27 -12.41
CA ILE A 18 20.52 -7.25 -12.99
C ILE A 18 20.92 -6.97 -14.44
N HIS A 19 22.22 -6.84 -14.71
CA HIS A 19 22.72 -6.61 -16.07
C HIS A 19 22.41 -7.80 -17.01
N TYR A 20 22.56 -9.03 -16.53
CA TYR A 20 22.21 -10.23 -17.29
C TYR A 20 20.71 -10.27 -17.61
N TYR A 21 19.85 -9.98 -16.63
CA TYR A 21 18.40 -9.94 -16.84
C TYR A 21 18.01 -8.85 -17.84
N HIS A 22 18.65 -7.69 -17.76
CA HIS A 22 18.41 -6.57 -18.67
C HIS A 22 19.16 -6.70 -20.01
N SER A 23 19.93 -7.77 -20.23
CA SER A 23 20.72 -7.98 -21.46
C SER A 23 19.86 -8.23 -22.70
N TYR A 24 18.52 -8.23 -22.59
CA TYR A 24 17.56 -8.24 -23.70
C TYR A 24 17.72 -9.39 -24.71
N ASN A 25 18.64 -10.34 -24.47
CA ASN A 25 18.96 -11.46 -25.36
C ASN A 25 17.84 -12.48 -25.49
N TRP A 26 16.78 -12.38 -24.68
CA TRP A 26 15.60 -13.23 -24.80
C TRP A 26 14.55 -12.64 -25.77
N ASN A 27 14.51 -11.32 -25.98
CA ASN A 27 13.39 -10.71 -26.72
C ASN A 27 13.65 -10.62 -28.23
N ASN A 28 13.91 -11.77 -28.87
CA ASN A 28 13.89 -11.89 -30.33
C ASN A 28 12.43 -11.91 -30.82
N THR A 29 11.89 -10.71 -31.05
CA THR A 29 10.93 -10.33 -32.10
C THR A 29 9.98 -11.43 -32.63
N ILE A 30 8.89 -11.68 -31.90
CA ILE A 30 7.66 -12.28 -32.45
C ILE A 30 6.65 -11.13 -32.65
N ASP A 31 6.88 -10.31 -33.68
CA ASP A 31 6.27 -8.97 -33.78
C ASP A 31 4.87 -8.90 -34.40
N SER A 32 4.22 -10.03 -34.74
CA SER A 32 2.99 -9.97 -35.56
C SER A 32 1.80 -10.85 -35.15
N ILE A 33 1.96 -11.95 -34.41
CA ILE A 33 0.84 -12.89 -34.14
C ILE A 33 0.24 -12.73 -32.74
N ASP A 34 0.99 -12.17 -31.78
CA ASP A 34 0.59 -12.17 -30.37
C ASP A 34 -0.10 -10.86 -29.92
N LYS A 35 -0.15 -9.83 -30.76
CA LYS A 35 -0.75 -8.52 -30.39
C LYS A 35 -2.24 -8.59 -30.07
N VAL A 36 -2.97 -9.54 -30.65
CA VAL A 36 -4.41 -9.74 -30.37
C VAL A 36 -4.61 -10.36 -28.98
N TRP A 37 -3.76 -11.33 -28.60
CA TRP A 37 -3.80 -11.97 -27.28
C TRP A 37 -3.17 -11.11 -26.17
N ILE A 38 -2.32 -10.16 -26.53
CA ILE A 38 -1.67 -9.20 -25.61
C ILE A 38 -2.53 -7.94 -25.40
N SER A 39 -3.60 -7.76 -26.17
CA SER A 39 -4.51 -6.63 -25.99
C SER A 39 -5.40 -6.81 -24.74
N PRO A 40 -5.71 -5.73 -24.00
CA PRO A 40 -6.57 -5.80 -22.82
C PRO A 40 -7.98 -6.28 -23.20
N PHE A 41 -8.56 -7.14 -22.36
CA PHE A 41 -9.89 -7.71 -22.59
C PHE A 41 -10.97 -6.64 -22.42
N GLU A 42 -11.58 -6.22 -23.53
CA GLU A 42 -12.72 -5.31 -23.56
C GLU A 42 -14.00 -5.96 -24.09
N CYS A 43 -14.28 -7.19 -23.63
CA CYS A 43 -15.49 -7.92 -24.03
C CYS A 43 -15.67 -8.02 -25.56
N GLY A 44 -14.57 -8.10 -26.33
CA GLY A 44 -14.58 -8.23 -27.79
C GLY A 44 -14.62 -6.90 -28.57
N PHE A 45 -14.57 -5.76 -27.90
CA PHE A 45 -14.51 -4.44 -28.54
C PHE A 45 -13.07 -3.92 -28.73
N LEU A 46 -12.91 -2.94 -29.62
CA LEU A 46 -11.67 -2.22 -29.84
C LEU A 46 -11.49 -1.16 -28.77
N ASN A 47 -10.27 -1.10 -28.23
CA ASN A 47 -9.92 -0.19 -27.15
C ASN A 47 -10.10 1.28 -27.52
N TYR A 48 -11.07 1.94 -26.88
CA TYR A 48 -11.42 3.34 -27.11
C TYR A 48 -10.65 4.31 -26.19
N SER A 49 -10.04 3.83 -25.10
CA SER A 49 -9.40 4.70 -24.10
C SER A 49 -8.27 4.00 -23.34
N SER A 50 -7.23 4.76 -22.99
CA SER A 50 -6.14 4.21 -22.18
C SER A 50 -6.68 3.52 -20.90
N PRO A 51 -6.21 2.31 -20.54
CA PRO A 51 -6.68 1.57 -19.37
C PRO A 51 -6.32 2.23 -18.04
N TYR A 52 -5.57 3.34 -18.08
CA TYR A 52 -5.28 4.16 -16.91
C TYR A 52 -6.53 4.90 -16.49
N SER A 53 -7.34 4.26 -15.64
CA SER A 53 -8.31 4.98 -14.84
C SER A 53 -7.55 5.90 -13.88
N SER A 54 -7.89 7.19 -13.91
CA SER A 54 -7.41 8.13 -12.90
C SER A 54 -7.88 7.64 -11.54
N PHE A 55 -6.93 7.43 -10.64
CA PHE A 55 -7.19 7.00 -9.28
C PHE A 55 -8.21 7.93 -8.62
N THR A 56 -9.27 7.38 -8.04
CA THR A 56 -10.31 8.19 -7.40
C THR A 56 -9.82 8.70 -6.06
N TYR A 57 -10.03 10.00 -5.79
CA TYR A 57 -9.62 10.64 -4.54
C TYR A 57 -10.20 9.94 -3.29
N GLY A 58 -11.36 9.29 -3.41
CA GLY A 58 -11.99 8.52 -2.33
C GLY A 58 -11.18 7.32 -1.86
N PHE A 59 -10.43 6.66 -2.75
CA PHE A 59 -9.59 5.54 -2.30
C PHE A 59 -8.37 6.03 -1.51
N ILE A 60 -7.78 7.18 -1.89
CA ILE A 60 -6.67 7.77 -1.12
C ILE A 60 -7.16 8.16 0.29
N SER A 61 -8.33 8.80 0.42
CA SER A 61 -8.86 9.17 1.74
C SER A 61 -9.15 7.96 2.62
N PHE A 62 -9.70 6.89 2.04
CA PHE A 62 -9.91 5.62 2.75
C PHE A 62 -8.58 5.03 3.27
N LEU A 63 -7.52 5.04 2.45
CA LEU A 63 -6.23 4.48 2.83
C LEU A 63 -5.60 5.24 4.00
N ILE A 64 -5.68 6.58 3.99
CA ILE A 64 -5.18 7.42 5.09
C ILE A 64 -5.94 7.13 6.39
N ILE A 65 -7.27 7.05 6.32
CA ILE A 65 -8.12 6.72 7.49
C ILE A 65 -7.80 5.33 8.03
N PHE A 66 -7.57 4.36 7.14
CA PHE A 66 -7.24 2.99 7.53
C PHE A 66 -5.92 2.94 8.29
N VAL A 67 -4.89 3.65 7.82
CA VAL A 67 -3.58 3.69 8.49
C VAL A 67 -3.67 4.36 9.87
N LEU A 68 -4.44 5.45 9.99
CA LEU A 68 -4.65 6.12 11.28
C LEU A 68 -5.38 5.22 12.27
N PHE A 69 -6.46 4.57 11.84
CA PHE A 69 -7.23 3.68 12.70
C PHE A 69 -6.43 2.43 13.13
N ASP A 70 -5.57 1.89 12.26
CA ASP A 70 -4.69 0.77 12.61
C ASP A 70 -3.67 1.16 13.69
N LEU A 71 -3.13 2.38 13.63
CA LEU A 71 -2.26 2.92 14.68
C LEU A 71 -3.02 3.04 16.01
N GLU A 72 -4.25 3.55 16.00
CA GLU A 72 -5.08 3.66 17.20
C GLU A 72 -5.41 2.31 17.83
N VAL A 73 -5.72 1.29 17.02
CA VAL A 73 -5.94 -0.09 17.50
C VAL A 73 -4.66 -0.67 18.09
N SER A 74 -3.49 -0.39 17.50
CA SER A 74 -2.21 -0.84 18.05
C SER A 74 -1.92 -0.23 19.44
N LEU A 75 -2.32 1.03 19.68
CA LEU A 75 -2.22 1.66 21.00
C LEU A 75 -3.21 1.02 21.99
N PHE A 76 -4.41 0.68 21.53
CA PHE A 76 -5.41 0.01 22.32
C PHE A 76 -4.98 -1.41 22.76
N ILE A 77 -4.32 -2.17 21.88
CA ILE A 77 -3.85 -3.53 22.22
C ILE A 77 -2.81 -3.49 23.35
N ASN A 78 -1.93 -2.49 23.34
CA ASN A 78 -0.89 -2.33 24.36
C ASN A 78 -1.49 -2.09 25.75
N PHE A 79 -2.67 -1.47 25.84
CA PHE A 79 -3.40 -1.33 27.09
C PHE A 79 -3.86 -2.68 27.67
N CYS A 80 -4.40 -3.58 26.85
CA CYS A 80 -4.84 -4.91 27.29
C CYS A 80 -3.70 -5.73 27.93
N TYR A 81 -2.45 -5.49 27.52
CA TYR A 81 -1.27 -6.15 28.07
C TYR A 81 -0.68 -5.44 29.31
N SER A 82 -1.16 -4.24 29.67
CA SER A 82 -0.65 -3.51 30.83
C SER A 82 -1.19 -4.10 32.14
N ILE A 83 -0.31 -4.50 33.04
CA ILE A 83 -0.65 -5.26 34.27
C ILE A 83 -1.26 -4.39 35.39
N ASN A 84 -1.10 -3.07 35.32
CA ASN A 84 -1.57 -2.13 36.35
C ASN A 84 -2.78 -1.32 35.86
N VAL A 85 -3.84 -2.03 35.46
CA VAL A 85 -5.01 -1.47 34.77
C VAL A 85 -5.76 -0.45 35.65
N TYR A 86 -5.81 -0.68 36.96
CA TYR A 86 -6.67 0.07 37.88
C TYR A 86 -6.31 1.56 38.03
N SER A 87 -5.04 1.95 37.95
CA SER A 87 -4.66 3.35 38.11
C SER A 87 -4.86 4.18 36.84
N ASN A 88 -4.91 3.53 35.66
CA ASN A 88 -4.83 4.21 34.37
C ASN A 88 -6.15 4.20 33.58
N PHE A 89 -7.25 3.67 34.15
CA PHE A 89 -8.56 3.63 33.49
C PHE A 89 -9.05 5.00 33.01
N PHE A 90 -8.79 6.06 33.76
CA PHE A 90 -9.22 7.41 33.37
C PHE A 90 -8.63 7.83 32.02
N TYR A 91 -7.33 7.60 31.80
CA TYR A 91 -6.66 7.93 30.54
C TYR A 91 -7.18 7.10 29.38
N TYR A 92 -7.57 5.86 29.63
CA TYR A 92 -8.18 4.98 28.62
C TYR A 92 -9.57 5.45 28.19
N TYR A 93 -10.44 5.81 29.15
CA TYR A 93 -11.74 6.37 28.82
C TYR A 93 -11.63 7.70 28.08
N LEU A 94 -10.65 8.53 28.46
CA LEU A 94 -10.34 9.76 27.75
C LEU A 94 -9.86 9.46 26.32
N PHE A 95 -8.98 8.47 26.13
CA PHE A 95 -8.52 8.05 24.81
C PHE A 95 -9.67 7.56 23.92
N LEU A 96 -10.55 6.68 24.44
CA LEU A 96 -11.74 6.22 23.70
C LEU A 96 -12.69 7.36 23.36
N PHE A 97 -12.85 8.33 24.26
CA PHE A 97 -13.68 9.50 24.01
C PHE A 97 -13.13 10.37 22.87
N VAL A 98 -11.81 10.62 22.86
CA VAL A 98 -11.14 11.34 21.78
C VAL A 98 -11.27 10.58 20.46
N LEU A 99 -11.11 9.27 20.47
CA LEU A 99 -11.25 8.41 19.29
C LEU A 99 -12.68 8.49 18.71
N CYS A 100 -13.71 8.38 19.56
CA CYS A 100 -15.10 8.54 19.11
C CYS A 100 -15.38 9.93 18.54
N LEU A 101 -14.85 10.99 19.18
CA LEU A 101 -14.99 12.35 18.68
C LEU A 101 -14.31 12.56 17.33
N GLY A 102 -13.09 12.04 17.16
CA GLY A 102 -12.35 12.11 15.89
C GLY A 102 -13.14 11.47 14.75
N TYR A 103 -13.61 10.23 14.98
CA TYR A 103 -14.44 9.52 14.01
C TYR A 103 -15.75 10.25 13.68
N CYS A 104 -16.45 10.79 14.68
CA CYS A 104 -17.66 11.57 14.44
C CYS A 104 -17.39 12.81 13.58
N LEU A 105 -16.28 13.53 13.82
CA LEU A 105 -15.90 14.68 13.02
C LEU A 105 -15.59 14.29 11.56
N GLU A 106 -14.90 13.18 11.33
CA GLU A 106 -14.59 12.68 9.98
C GLU A 106 -15.85 12.32 9.19
N VAL A 107 -16.83 11.68 9.86
CA VAL A 107 -18.13 11.36 9.26
C VAL A 107 -18.91 12.63 8.92
N LEU A 108 -18.94 13.61 9.83
CA LEU A 108 -19.62 14.89 9.60
C LEU A 108 -18.98 15.71 8.47
N MET A 109 -17.65 15.64 8.30
CA MET A 109 -16.93 16.27 7.21
C MET A 109 -17.15 15.59 5.85
N GLY A 110 -17.79 14.41 5.83
CA GLY A 110 -18.09 13.69 4.59
C GLY A 110 -16.86 13.09 3.90
N ILE A 111 -15.72 12.98 4.59
CA ILE A 111 -14.48 12.39 4.07
C ILE A 111 -14.67 10.90 3.71
N ILE A 112 -15.60 10.25 4.43
CA ILE A 112 -15.97 8.85 4.30
C ILE A 112 -17.11 8.66 3.28
N ASN A 113 -17.72 9.74 2.76
CA ASN A 113 -18.77 9.59 1.77
C ASN A 113 -18.17 9.17 0.43
N TRP A 114 -18.47 7.94 0.03
CA TRP A 114 -18.19 7.46 -1.31
C TRP A 114 -19.18 8.18 -2.23
N MET A 115 -18.71 9.24 -2.88
CA MET A 115 -19.43 9.80 -4.02
C MET A 115 -19.46 8.73 -5.10
N HIS A 116 -20.68 8.41 -5.52
CA HIS A 116 -20.98 7.38 -6.50
C HIS A 116 -20.42 7.73 -7.88
#